data_AF-A0AAU4XG95-F1
#
_entry.id   AF-A0AAU4XG95-F1
#
_cell.length_a   1.000
_cell.length_b   1.000
_cell.length_c   1.000
_cell.angle_alpha   90.00
_cell.angle_beta   90.00
_cell.angle_gamma   90.00
#
_symmetry.space_group_name_H-M   'P 1'
#
loop_
_entity.id
_entity.type
_entity.pdbx_description
1 polymer ?
#
loop_
_entity_poly.entity_id
_entity_poly.type
_entity_poly.pdbx_seq_one_letter_code
_entity_poly.pdbx_strand_id
1 'polypeptide(L)'
;MARAVEAAARAAEETDPNAGSELYERAAGLADDHDETARLLYLAAVCRQRAGAFEHVQMLLGKAMALARAPGLRRELAVLQARRPGAGGHPRTAHRVLRDAAGRLTGEPDRAARLLLEAVDSAVHAADSRAALGSAWQAYRLTRLCGGDLAEAAAVHLAQVLALRGERGQARELLLGQTAGEAARALVGRAEVLGWLEEYEAACVLLDRVLGDQPPPLGGAEGGANPSQRAAALGCRAWIRLWTGDWHGARAGRTVACARVLGDLVQEEFEAERSVSAAALLPHEFDEPYPGVGVGFAYRGGQDVHQDVGHIGDHIGTAHRDHPLCLPGASPATPADHLRG
;
A
#
# COMPACT_ATOMS: atom_id res chain seq x y z
N MET A 1 -25.07 -32.10 -2.49
CA MET A 1 -23.68 -32.46 -2.22
C MET A 1 -22.77 -31.23 -2.09
N ALA A 2 -22.85 -30.26 -3.02
CA ALA A 2 -22.09 -29.00 -2.96
C ALA A 2 -22.19 -28.24 -1.63
N ARG A 3 -23.40 -28.07 -1.05
CA ARG A 3 -23.60 -27.36 0.23
C ARG A 3 -22.85 -27.97 1.42
N ALA A 4 -22.70 -29.29 1.45
CA ALA A 4 -21.96 -29.96 2.52
C ALA A 4 -20.45 -29.69 2.39
N VAL A 5 -19.93 -29.65 1.16
CA VAL A 5 -18.53 -29.30 0.87
C VAL A 5 -18.27 -27.82 1.15
N GLU A 6 -19.21 -26.93 0.83
CA GLU A 6 -19.10 -25.50 1.16
C GLU A 6 -19.06 -25.27 2.68
N ALA A 7 -19.88 -25.97 3.46
CA ALA A 7 -19.85 -25.88 4.92
C ALA A 7 -18.49 -26.33 5.50
N ALA A 8 -17.90 -27.38 4.93
CA ALA A 8 -16.54 -27.81 5.28
C ALA A 8 -15.48 -26.76 4.87
N ALA A 9 -15.64 -26.11 3.72
CA ALA A 9 -14.75 -25.05 3.27
C ALA A 9 -14.75 -23.85 4.23
N ARG A 10 -15.94 -23.42 4.70
CA ARG A 10 -16.08 -22.34 5.68
C ARG A 10 -15.45 -22.67 7.03
N ALA A 11 -15.51 -23.93 7.47
CA ALA A 11 -14.86 -24.35 8.71
C ALA A 11 -13.33 -24.39 8.56
N ALA A 12 -12.82 -24.71 7.37
CA ALA A 12 -11.39 -24.79 7.11
C ALA A 12 -10.73 -23.42 6.87
N GLU A 13 -11.43 -22.45 6.28
CA GLU A 13 -10.80 -21.17 5.85
C GLU A 13 -10.20 -20.33 6.98
N GLU A 14 -10.63 -20.53 8.23
CA GLU A 14 -10.09 -19.82 9.40
C GLU A 14 -8.75 -20.41 9.87
N THR A 15 -8.55 -21.72 9.70
CA THR A 15 -7.36 -22.44 10.20
C THR A 15 -6.36 -22.75 9.09
N ASP A 16 -6.84 -23.04 7.89
CA ASP A 16 -6.06 -23.36 6.71
C ASP A 16 -6.75 -22.78 5.45
N PRO A 17 -6.38 -21.55 5.06
CA PRO A 17 -6.94 -20.91 3.88
C PRO A 17 -6.64 -21.68 2.57
N ASN A 18 -5.58 -22.50 2.50
CA ASN A 18 -5.31 -23.31 1.31
C ASN A 18 -6.31 -24.46 1.21
N ALA A 19 -6.54 -25.20 2.30
CA ALA A 19 -7.57 -26.24 2.35
C ALA A 19 -8.98 -25.67 2.12
N GLY A 20 -9.28 -24.50 2.69
CA GLY A 20 -10.53 -23.79 2.44
C GLY A 20 -10.75 -23.49 0.94
N SER A 21 -9.72 -23.01 0.24
CA SER A 21 -9.80 -22.79 -1.21
C SER A 21 -10.11 -24.06 -1.99
N GLU A 22 -9.40 -25.16 -1.73
CA GLU A 22 -9.57 -26.41 -2.47
C GLU A 22 -10.98 -26.98 -2.29
N LEU A 23 -11.53 -26.86 -1.08
CA LEU A 23 -12.90 -27.25 -0.79
C LEU A 23 -13.92 -26.36 -1.50
N TYR A 24 -13.69 -25.05 -1.60
CA TYR A 24 -14.56 -24.18 -2.39
C TYR A 24 -14.49 -24.48 -3.89
N GLU A 25 -13.31 -24.77 -4.45
CA GLU A 25 -13.16 -25.19 -5.85
C GLU A 25 -13.89 -26.52 -6.10
N ARG A 26 -13.79 -27.47 -5.16
CA ARG A 26 -14.52 -28.74 -5.22
C ARG A 26 -16.03 -28.54 -5.11
N ALA A 27 -16.49 -27.64 -4.24
CA ALA A 27 -17.91 -27.29 -4.15
C ALA A 27 -18.39 -26.64 -5.46
N ALA A 28 -17.58 -25.78 -6.08
CA ALA A 28 -17.89 -25.14 -7.35
C ALA A 28 -18.07 -26.16 -8.49
N GLY A 29 -17.25 -27.22 -8.53
CA GLY A 29 -17.38 -28.32 -9.48
C GLY A 29 -18.61 -29.22 -9.25
N LEU A 30 -19.30 -29.08 -8.13
CA LEU A 30 -20.51 -29.81 -7.77
C LEU A 30 -21.78 -28.94 -7.81
N ALA A 31 -21.66 -27.65 -8.10
CA ALA A 31 -22.78 -26.73 -8.15
C ALA A 31 -23.58 -26.88 -9.45
N ASP A 32 -24.91 -26.78 -9.35
CA ASP A 32 -25.82 -26.99 -10.48
C ASP A 32 -26.07 -25.70 -11.30
N ASP A 33 -25.64 -24.54 -10.79
CA ASP A 33 -25.88 -23.23 -11.38
C ASP A 33 -24.59 -22.43 -11.55
N HIS A 34 -24.50 -21.67 -12.65
CA HIS A 34 -23.31 -20.91 -13.01
C HIS A 34 -23.03 -19.74 -12.06
N ASP A 35 -24.06 -19.07 -11.52
CA ASP A 35 -23.86 -17.99 -10.54
C ASP A 35 -23.39 -18.57 -9.20
N GLU A 36 -23.90 -19.74 -8.81
CA GLU A 36 -23.41 -20.46 -7.63
C GLU A 36 -21.96 -20.95 -7.81
N THR A 37 -21.61 -21.51 -8.97
CA THR A 37 -20.23 -21.86 -9.32
C THR A 37 -19.33 -20.62 -9.26
N ALA A 38 -19.77 -19.49 -9.82
CA ALA A 38 -19.03 -18.24 -9.79
C ALA A 38 -18.81 -17.72 -8.35
N ARG A 39 -19.84 -17.80 -7.48
CA ARG A 39 -19.74 -17.43 -6.06
C ARG A 39 -18.72 -18.30 -5.32
N LEU A 40 -18.73 -19.61 -5.55
CA LEU A 40 -17.83 -20.55 -4.89
C LEU A 40 -16.38 -20.38 -5.38
N LEU A 41 -16.15 -20.18 -6.68
CA LEU A 41 -14.83 -19.84 -7.22
C LEU A 41 -14.29 -18.51 -6.67
N TYR A 42 -15.19 -17.56 -6.39
CA TYR A 42 -14.81 -16.33 -5.72
C TYR A 42 -14.36 -16.55 -4.27
N LEU A 43 -15.11 -17.33 -3.49
CA LEU A 43 -14.71 -17.66 -2.12
C LEU A 43 -13.36 -18.40 -2.09
N ALA A 44 -13.12 -19.30 -3.06
CA ALA A 44 -11.81 -19.91 -3.25
C ALA A 44 -10.71 -18.87 -3.50
N ALA A 45 -10.96 -17.90 -4.37
CA ALA A 45 -10.00 -16.83 -4.67
C ALA A 45 -9.67 -15.98 -3.44
N VAL A 46 -10.64 -15.69 -2.57
CA VAL A 46 -10.41 -14.97 -1.30
C VAL A 46 -9.50 -15.77 -0.37
N CYS A 47 -9.74 -17.08 -0.24
CA CYS A 47 -8.91 -17.95 0.57
C CYS A 47 -7.47 -18.03 0.03
N ARG A 48 -7.28 -18.15 -1.29
CA ARG A 48 -5.94 -18.09 -1.91
C ARG A 48 -5.24 -16.76 -1.71
N GLN A 49 -5.98 -15.65 -1.71
CA GLN A 49 -5.42 -14.34 -1.42
C GLN A 49 -4.91 -14.25 0.03
N ARG A 50 -5.66 -14.78 1.00
CA ARG A 50 -5.21 -14.88 2.40
C ARG A 50 -3.99 -15.77 2.56
N ALA A 51 -3.89 -16.83 1.76
CA ALA A 51 -2.74 -17.75 1.74
C ALA A 51 -1.51 -17.22 0.96
N GLY A 52 -1.56 -16.02 0.38
CA GLY A 52 -0.45 -15.46 -0.41
C GLY A 52 -0.28 -16.06 -1.82
N ALA A 53 -1.20 -16.92 -2.28
CA ALA A 53 -1.12 -17.60 -3.58
C ALA A 53 -1.67 -16.74 -4.74
N PHE A 54 -1.08 -15.56 -4.98
CA PHE A 54 -1.64 -14.51 -5.85
C PHE A 54 -1.90 -14.91 -7.31
N GLU A 55 -1.11 -15.83 -7.87
CA GLU A 55 -1.28 -16.31 -9.25
C GLU A 55 -2.63 -17.05 -9.43
N HIS A 56 -2.96 -17.94 -8.50
CA HIS A 56 -4.21 -18.70 -8.53
C HIS A 56 -5.45 -17.81 -8.38
N VAL A 57 -5.34 -16.71 -7.63
CA VAL A 57 -6.43 -15.75 -7.46
C VAL A 57 -6.86 -15.17 -8.82
N GLN A 58 -5.93 -14.89 -9.76
CA GLN A 58 -6.31 -14.27 -11.04
C GLN A 58 -7.10 -15.25 -11.91
N MET A 59 -6.63 -16.49 -11.96
CA MET A 59 -7.31 -17.56 -12.69
C MET A 59 -8.72 -17.80 -12.15
N LEU A 60 -8.89 -17.90 -10.83
CA LEU A 60 -10.17 -18.18 -10.18
C LEU A 60 -11.18 -17.05 -10.40
N LEU A 61 -10.75 -15.78 -10.23
CA LEU A 61 -11.62 -14.62 -10.47
C LEU A 61 -11.99 -14.47 -11.95
N GLY A 62 -11.07 -14.75 -12.88
CA GLY A 62 -11.36 -14.75 -14.32
C GLY A 62 -12.44 -15.78 -14.68
N LYS A 63 -12.35 -17.00 -14.12
CA LYS A 63 -13.37 -18.04 -14.28
C LYS A 63 -14.70 -17.60 -13.65
N ALA A 64 -14.69 -17.09 -12.41
CA ALA A 64 -15.90 -16.61 -11.74
C ALA A 64 -16.61 -15.52 -12.56
N MET A 65 -15.86 -14.55 -13.10
CA MET A 65 -16.41 -13.46 -13.91
C MET A 65 -17.02 -13.93 -15.24
N ALA A 66 -16.44 -14.96 -15.85
CA ALA A 66 -16.97 -15.57 -17.08
C ALA A 66 -18.29 -16.32 -16.85
N LEU A 67 -18.46 -16.87 -15.64
CA LEU A 67 -19.65 -17.65 -15.27
C LEU A 67 -20.79 -16.80 -14.70
N ALA A 68 -20.46 -15.70 -14.02
CA ALA A 68 -21.46 -14.85 -13.37
C ALA A 68 -22.40 -14.20 -14.40
N ARG A 69 -23.70 -14.52 -14.32
CA ARG A 69 -24.80 -13.99 -15.13
C ARG A 69 -25.59 -12.95 -14.35
N ALA A 70 -25.77 -13.13 -13.04
CA ALA A 70 -26.47 -12.18 -12.20
C ALA A 70 -25.75 -10.82 -12.19
N PRO A 71 -26.43 -9.70 -12.54
CA PRO A 71 -25.80 -8.38 -12.55
C PRO A 71 -25.27 -7.93 -11.19
N GLY A 72 -25.86 -8.40 -10.09
CA GLY A 72 -25.37 -8.15 -8.72
C GLY A 72 -24.03 -8.84 -8.47
N LEU A 73 -23.95 -10.14 -8.73
CA LEU A 73 -22.74 -10.94 -8.55
C LEU A 73 -21.59 -10.45 -9.44
N ARG A 74 -21.85 -10.15 -10.72
CA ARG A 74 -20.83 -9.57 -11.63
C ARG A 74 -20.22 -8.29 -11.07
N ARG A 75 -21.04 -7.44 -10.42
CA ARG A 75 -20.57 -6.19 -9.80
C ARG A 75 -19.71 -6.46 -8.57
N GLU A 76 -20.13 -7.37 -7.70
CA GLU A 76 -19.34 -7.76 -6.53
C GLU A 76 -17.96 -8.30 -6.95
N LEU A 77 -17.94 -9.24 -7.89
CA LEU A 77 -16.71 -9.79 -8.44
C LEU A 77 -15.82 -8.71 -9.06
N ALA A 78 -16.40 -7.72 -9.73
CA ALA A 78 -15.63 -6.63 -10.34
C ALA A 78 -14.98 -5.73 -9.27
N VAL A 79 -15.68 -5.43 -8.17
CA VAL A 79 -15.12 -4.68 -7.02
C VAL A 79 -13.97 -5.44 -6.40
N LEU A 80 -14.10 -6.75 -6.24
CA LEU A 80 -13.08 -7.60 -5.64
C LEU A 80 -11.85 -7.75 -6.54
N GLN A 81 -12.07 -7.86 -7.85
CA GLN A 81 -10.98 -7.81 -8.82
C GLN A 81 -10.27 -6.44 -8.82
N ALA A 82 -11.02 -5.34 -8.66
CA ALA A 82 -10.47 -3.99 -8.58
C ALA A 82 -9.64 -3.74 -7.31
N ARG A 83 -9.95 -4.43 -6.20
CA ARG A 83 -9.25 -4.32 -4.91
C ARG A 83 -7.87 -4.97 -4.88
N ARG A 84 -7.47 -5.68 -5.93
CA ARG A 84 -6.24 -6.44 -5.94
C ARG A 84 -5.01 -5.54 -6.01
N PRO A 85 -4.08 -5.63 -5.04
CA PRO A 85 -2.77 -4.99 -5.17
C PRO A 85 -1.94 -5.74 -6.22
N GLY A 86 -1.34 -5.03 -7.19
CA GLY A 86 -0.28 -5.61 -8.05
C GLY A 86 -0.29 -5.18 -9.52
N ALA A 87 0.80 -5.55 -10.22
CA ALA A 87 1.16 -5.12 -11.56
C ALA A 87 0.21 -5.58 -12.70
N GLY A 88 -0.72 -6.51 -12.43
CA GLY A 88 -1.70 -6.98 -13.42
C GLY A 88 -3.05 -6.25 -13.37
N GLY A 89 -3.26 -5.32 -12.43
CA GLY A 89 -4.48 -4.53 -12.34
C GLY A 89 -4.51 -3.43 -13.39
N HIS A 90 -5.67 -3.15 -13.97
CA HIS A 90 -5.85 -1.97 -14.82
C HIS A 90 -6.32 -0.81 -13.92
N PRO A 91 -5.43 0.07 -13.43
CA PRO A 91 -5.73 0.98 -12.32
C PRO A 91 -6.86 1.98 -12.66
N ARG A 92 -6.96 2.39 -13.93
CA ARG A 92 -8.08 3.21 -14.44
C ARG A 92 -9.43 2.47 -14.37
N THR A 93 -9.44 1.19 -14.73
CA THR A 93 -10.65 0.35 -14.68
C THR A 93 -11.05 0.10 -13.22
N ALA A 94 -10.08 -0.19 -12.35
CA ALA A 94 -10.32 -0.37 -10.92
C ALA A 94 -10.95 0.87 -10.29
N HIS A 95 -10.41 2.07 -10.57
CA HIS A 95 -11.01 3.33 -10.13
C HIS A 95 -12.48 3.46 -10.55
N ARG A 96 -12.79 3.24 -11.82
CA ARG A 96 -14.16 3.37 -12.35
C ARG A 96 -15.13 2.41 -11.64
N VAL A 97 -14.73 1.14 -11.50
CA VAL A 97 -15.54 0.12 -10.84
C VAL A 97 -15.80 0.47 -9.37
N LEU A 98 -14.77 0.89 -8.63
CA LEU A 98 -14.88 1.24 -7.21
C LEU A 98 -15.73 2.49 -7.01
N ARG A 99 -15.55 3.51 -7.86
CA ARG A 99 -16.35 4.74 -7.84
C ARG A 99 -17.83 4.47 -8.14
N ASP A 100 -18.11 3.64 -9.15
CA ASP A 100 -19.48 3.23 -9.50
C ASP A 100 -20.14 2.40 -8.39
N ALA A 101 -19.37 1.54 -7.71
CA ALA A 101 -19.85 0.77 -6.57
C ALA A 101 -20.18 1.68 -5.37
N ALA A 102 -19.30 2.64 -5.07
CA ALA A 102 -19.55 3.63 -4.02
C ALA A 102 -20.81 4.46 -4.28
N GLY A 103 -21.04 4.88 -5.54
CA GLY A 103 -22.22 5.67 -5.93
C GLY A 103 -23.56 4.94 -5.76
N ARG A 104 -23.55 3.62 -5.59
CA ARG A 104 -24.76 2.80 -5.41
C ARG A 104 -25.08 2.51 -3.93
N LEU A 105 -24.18 2.83 -3.01
CA LEU A 105 -24.39 2.64 -1.57
C LEU A 105 -25.20 3.80 -0.99
N THR A 106 -26.53 3.67 -1.01
CA THR A 106 -27.45 4.63 -0.40
C THR A 106 -27.62 4.33 1.10
N GLY A 107 -27.36 5.31 1.96
CA GLY A 107 -27.51 5.16 3.42
C GLY A 107 -26.31 4.53 4.14
N GLU A 108 -25.24 4.20 3.42
CA GLU A 108 -24.00 3.62 3.99
C GLU A 108 -22.78 4.55 3.70
N PRO A 109 -22.72 5.77 4.28
CA PRO A 109 -21.70 6.77 3.95
C PRO A 109 -20.27 6.30 4.23
N ASP A 110 -20.05 5.59 5.34
CA ASP A 110 -18.72 5.09 5.72
C ASP A 110 -18.20 4.04 4.74
N ARG A 111 -19.09 3.14 4.29
CA ARG A 111 -18.73 2.11 3.32
C ARG A 111 -18.48 2.71 1.94
N ALA A 112 -19.30 3.69 1.55
CA ALA A 112 -19.08 4.46 0.33
C ALA A 112 -17.74 5.22 0.37
N ALA A 113 -17.41 5.86 1.49
CA ALA A 113 -16.14 6.57 1.67
C ALA A 113 -14.94 5.62 1.55
N ARG A 114 -14.98 4.43 2.19
CA ARG A 114 -13.90 3.44 2.06
C ARG A 114 -13.66 3.01 0.61
N LEU A 115 -14.72 2.72 -0.14
CA LEU A 115 -14.60 2.40 -1.57
C LEU A 115 -14.04 3.58 -2.39
N LEU A 116 -14.41 4.81 -2.04
CA LEU A 116 -13.86 5.99 -2.71
C LEU A 116 -12.37 6.17 -2.41
N LEU A 117 -11.89 5.89 -1.19
CA LEU A 117 -10.46 5.94 -0.85
C LEU A 117 -9.66 4.89 -1.64
N GLU A 118 -10.17 3.66 -1.74
CA GLU A 118 -9.57 2.63 -2.61
C GLU A 118 -9.55 3.07 -4.10
N ALA A 119 -10.59 3.79 -4.54
CA ALA A 119 -10.63 4.37 -5.88
C ALA A 119 -9.61 5.51 -6.05
N VAL A 120 -9.31 6.29 -5.01
CA VAL A 120 -8.24 7.31 -5.03
C VAL A 120 -6.91 6.64 -5.28
N ASP A 121 -6.57 5.60 -4.50
CA ASP A 121 -5.32 4.86 -4.67
C ASP A 121 -5.20 4.35 -6.11
N SER A 122 -6.25 3.74 -6.63
CA SER A 122 -6.28 3.25 -8.02
C SER A 122 -6.05 4.37 -9.04
N ALA A 123 -6.62 5.56 -8.86
CA ALA A 123 -6.40 6.69 -9.76
C ALA A 123 -5.01 7.31 -9.64
N VAL A 124 -4.45 7.37 -8.43
CA VAL A 124 -3.06 7.81 -8.20
C VAL A 124 -2.08 6.87 -8.91
N HIS A 125 -2.27 5.55 -8.80
CA HIS A 125 -1.46 4.55 -9.52
C HIS A 125 -1.63 4.64 -11.05
N ALA A 126 -2.78 5.12 -11.53
CA ALA A 126 -3.02 5.40 -12.94
C ALA A 126 -2.47 6.74 -13.44
N ALA A 127 -1.82 7.53 -12.55
CA ALA A 127 -1.44 8.93 -12.77
C ALA A 127 -2.61 9.84 -13.20
N ASP A 128 -3.84 9.52 -12.81
CA ASP A 128 -5.04 10.31 -13.11
C ASP A 128 -5.43 11.15 -11.88
N SER A 129 -4.71 12.27 -11.70
CA SER A 129 -4.92 13.17 -10.55
C SER A 129 -6.30 13.83 -10.54
N ARG A 130 -6.95 13.98 -11.70
CA ARG A 130 -8.30 14.57 -11.81
C ARG A 130 -9.35 13.58 -11.27
N ALA A 131 -9.27 12.33 -11.68
CA ALA A 131 -10.15 11.27 -11.19
C ALA A 131 -9.91 11.04 -9.68
N ALA A 132 -8.64 11.02 -9.24
CA ALA A 132 -8.28 10.91 -7.84
C ALA A 132 -8.90 12.06 -7.01
N LEU A 133 -8.79 13.31 -7.47
CA LEU A 133 -9.33 14.47 -6.75
C LEU A 133 -10.85 14.35 -6.57
N GLY A 134 -11.57 13.98 -7.64
CA GLY A 134 -13.02 13.82 -7.58
C GLY A 134 -13.49 12.74 -6.59
N SER A 135 -12.74 11.66 -6.41
CA SER A 135 -13.06 10.63 -5.41
C SER A 135 -12.62 11.04 -4.00
N ALA A 136 -11.45 11.65 -3.85
CA ALA A 136 -10.93 12.09 -2.55
C ALA A 136 -11.83 13.17 -1.93
N TRP A 137 -12.26 14.16 -2.72
CA TRP A 137 -13.17 15.20 -2.26
C TRP A 137 -14.52 14.63 -1.82
N GLN A 138 -15.05 13.66 -2.56
CA GLN A 138 -16.31 13.01 -2.22
C GLN A 138 -16.19 12.18 -0.94
N ALA A 139 -15.12 11.41 -0.78
CA ALA A 139 -14.85 10.66 0.45
C ALA A 139 -14.76 11.61 1.65
N TYR A 140 -13.99 12.70 1.53
CA TYR A 140 -13.83 13.69 2.59
C TYR A 140 -15.16 14.36 2.97
N ARG A 141 -16.04 14.70 2.01
CA ARG A 141 -17.37 15.24 2.34
C ARG A 141 -18.24 14.28 3.14
N LEU A 142 -18.16 12.98 2.84
CA LEU A 142 -18.98 11.97 3.51
C LEU A 142 -18.57 11.77 4.97
N THR A 143 -17.29 12.00 5.29
CA THR A 143 -16.70 11.63 6.58
C THR A 143 -16.40 12.82 7.48
N ARG A 144 -16.16 14.02 6.93
CA ARG A 144 -15.68 15.20 7.69
C ARG A 144 -16.54 15.63 8.88
N LEU A 145 -17.84 15.32 8.89
CA LEU A 145 -18.73 15.69 9.99
C LEU A 145 -18.74 14.65 11.13
N CYS A 146 -18.33 13.41 10.84
CA CYS A 146 -18.34 12.32 11.80
C CYS A 146 -17.02 12.24 12.60
N GLY A 147 -15.93 12.80 12.07
CA GLY A 147 -14.60 12.70 12.66
C GLY A 147 -14.04 11.26 12.63
N GLY A 148 -13.01 11.02 13.44
CA GLY A 148 -12.37 9.71 13.58
C GLY A 148 -11.45 9.31 12.42
N ASP A 149 -10.94 8.08 12.48
CA ASP A 149 -9.86 7.61 11.60
C ASP A 149 -10.24 7.59 10.12
N LEU A 150 -11.51 7.36 9.79
CA LEU A 150 -11.98 7.37 8.40
C LEU A 150 -12.03 8.80 7.84
N ALA A 151 -12.39 9.79 8.67
CA ALA A 151 -12.33 11.20 8.28
C ALA A 151 -10.88 11.65 8.10
N GLU A 152 -10.00 11.23 9.00
CA GLU A 152 -8.56 11.49 8.91
C GLU A 152 -7.97 10.86 7.64
N ALA A 153 -8.25 9.58 7.37
CA ALA A 153 -7.79 8.91 6.17
C ALA A 153 -8.27 9.66 4.91
N ALA A 154 -9.53 10.12 4.89
CA ALA A 154 -10.03 10.90 3.77
C ALA A 154 -9.36 12.27 3.61
N ALA A 155 -9.05 12.96 4.71
CA ALA A 155 -8.29 14.21 4.69
C ALA A 155 -6.87 13.99 4.16
N VAL A 156 -6.18 12.94 4.60
CA VAL A 156 -4.84 12.56 4.13
C VAL A 156 -4.83 12.28 2.62
N HIS A 157 -5.77 11.47 2.11
CA HIS A 157 -5.83 11.17 0.68
C HIS A 157 -6.17 12.42 -0.15
N LEU A 158 -7.03 13.31 0.36
CA LEU A 158 -7.30 14.58 -0.30
C LEU A 158 -6.05 15.48 -0.34
N ALA A 159 -5.35 15.63 0.79
CA ALA A 159 -4.10 16.38 0.86
C ALA A 159 -3.01 15.81 -0.06
N GLN A 160 -2.89 14.48 -0.12
CA GLN A 160 -1.96 13.79 -1.01
C GLN A 160 -2.23 14.14 -2.48
N VAL A 161 -3.50 14.07 -2.91
CA VAL A 161 -3.87 14.40 -4.30
C VAL A 161 -3.66 15.89 -4.58
N LEU A 162 -3.98 16.78 -3.64
CA LEU A 162 -3.70 18.22 -3.76
C LEU A 162 -2.19 18.48 -3.91
N ALA A 163 -1.35 17.82 -3.11
CA ALA A 163 0.10 17.93 -3.19
C ALA A 163 0.64 17.46 -4.55
N LEU A 164 0.16 16.31 -5.06
CA LEU A 164 0.52 15.79 -6.40
C LEU A 164 0.12 16.73 -7.54
N ARG A 165 -0.88 17.58 -7.32
CA ARG A 165 -1.35 18.60 -8.28
C ARG A 165 -0.64 19.95 -8.14
N GLY A 166 0.30 20.08 -7.20
CA GLY A 166 0.99 21.33 -6.90
C GLY A 166 0.19 22.28 -6.01
N GLU A 167 -0.98 21.88 -5.50
CA GLU A 167 -1.86 22.68 -4.64
C GLU A 167 -1.38 22.62 -3.16
N ARG A 168 -0.08 22.85 -2.94
CA ARG A 168 0.63 22.64 -1.66
C ARG A 168 0.02 23.42 -0.49
N GLY A 169 -0.39 24.67 -0.73
CA GLY A 169 -0.99 25.53 0.30
C GLY A 169 -2.30 24.95 0.85
N GLN A 170 -3.17 24.43 -0.02
CA GLN A 170 -4.44 23.82 0.39
C GLN A 170 -4.20 22.49 1.10
N ALA A 171 -3.27 21.66 0.61
CA ALA A 171 -2.89 20.41 1.27
C ALA A 171 -2.36 20.65 2.70
N ARG A 172 -1.51 21.67 2.85
CA ARG A 172 -0.95 22.10 4.14
C ARG A 172 -2.04 22.59 5.08
N GLU A 173 -2.89 23.51 4.63
CA GLU A 173 -4.00 24.05 5.42
C GLU A 173 -4.93 22.93 5.92
N LEU A 174 -5.23 21.96 5.06
CA LEU A 174 -6.07 20.81 5.41
C LEU A 174 -5.47 19.97 6.54
N LEU A 175 -4.17 19.64 6.47
CA LEU A 175 -3.53 18.75 7.44
C LEU A 175 -3.10 19.45 8.74
N LEU A 176 -2.71 20.73 8.68
CA LEU A 176 -2.31 21.49 9.87
C LEU A 176 -3.50 22.15 10.57
N GLY A 177 -4.59 22.43 9.85
CA GLY A 177 -5.81 23.01 10.40
C GLY A 177 -6.69 22.04 11.19
N GLN A 178 -6.36 20.74 11.18
CA GLN A 178 -7.12 19.70 11.87
C GLN A 178 -6.21 18.92 12.82
N THR A 179 -6.74 18.53 13.98
CA THR A 179 -6.06 17.59 14.87
C THR A 179 -5.93 16.23 14.17
N ALA A 180 -4.76 15.62 14.26
CA ALA A 180 -4.57 14.29 13.69
C ALA A 180 -5.40 13.25 14.45
N GLY A 181 -5.95 12.27 13.74
CA GLY A 181 -6.50 11.06 14.36
C GLY A 181 -5.45 10.29 15.16
N GLU A 182 -5.90 9.38 16.02
CA GLU A 182 -5.02 8.63 16.93
C GLU A 182 -4.50 7.31 16.33
N ALA A 183 -5.16 6.74 15.30
CA ALA A 183 -4.71 5.50 14.72
C ALA A 183 -3.33 5.62 14.04
N ALA A 184 -2.43 4.71 14.36
CA ALA A 184 -1.08 4.67 13.81
C ALA A 184 -1.02 4.74 12.28
N ARG A 185 -1.94 4.04 11.58
CA ARG A 185 -2.03 4.11 10.10
C ARG A 185 -2.31 5.53 9.61
N ALA A 186 -3.21 6.24 10.29
CA ALA A 186 -3.61 7.60 9.94
C ALA A 186 -2.47 8.60 10.21
N LEU A 187 -1.80 8.45 11.36
CA LEU A 187 -0.61 9.23 11.72
C LEU A 187 0.52 9.07 10.71
N VAL A 188 0.83 7.84 10.28
CA VAL A 188 1.87 7.58 9.27
C VAL A 188 1.51 8.20 7.93
N GLY A 189 0.27 8.02 7.46
CA GLY A 189 -0.17 8.61 6.19
C GLY A 189 -0.12 10.15 6.21
N ARG A 190 -0.54 10.78 7.31
CA ARG A 190 -0.42 12.24 7.47
C ARG A 190 1.04 12.68 7.47
N ALA A 191 1.91 11.98 8.21
CA ALA A 191 3.33 12.30 8.27
C ALA A 191 4.01 12.19 6.90
N GLU A 192 3.65 11.19 6.09
CA GLU A 192 4.15 11.03 4.73
C GLU A 192 3.82 12.27 3.87
N VAL A 193 2.56 12.69 3.86
CA VAL A 193 2.13 13.86 3.07
C VAL A 193 2.76 15.16 3.59
N LEU A 194 2.84 15.34 4.91
CA LEU A 194 3.55 16.49 5.50
C LEU A 194 5.04 16.50 5.11
N GLY A 195 5.66 15.33 5.03
CA GLY A 195 7.01 15.19 4.50
C GLY A 195 7.13 15.69 3.06
N TRP A 196 6.20 15.33 2.18
CA TRP A 196 6.18 15.84 0.79
C TRP A 196 5.97 17.35 0.70
N LEU A 197 5.28 17.92 1.70
CA LEU A 197 5.05 19.35 1.86
C LEU A 197 6.21 20.08 2.56
N GLU A 198 7.27 19.36 2.93
CA GLU A 198 8.45 19.87 3.66
C GLU A 198 8.14 20.37 5.08
N GLU A 199 6.99 19.96 5.63
CA GLU A 199 6.61 20.19 7.04
C GLU A 199 7.26 19.12 7.93
N TYR A 200 8.60 19.01 7.86
CA TYR A 200 9.36 17.91 8.44
C TYR A 200 9.26 17.80 9.95
N GLU A 201 9.20 18.93 10.66
CA GLU A 201 9.06 18.94 12.12
C GLU A 201 7.70 18.35 12.53
N ALA A 202 6.62 18.81 11.92
CA ALA A 202 5.28 18.28 12.15
C ALA A 202 5.18 16.79 11.79
N ALA A 203 5.77 16.37 10.67
CA ALA A 203 5.84 14.97 10.28
C ALA A 203 6.60 14.12 11.32
N CYS A 204 7.77 14.58 11.80
CA CYS A 204 8.56 13.88 12.80
C CYS A 204 7.81 13.70 14.13
N VAL A 205 7.05 14.69 14.59
CA VAL A 205 6.23 14.58 15.81
C VAL A 205 5.24 13.42 15.70
N LEU A 206 4.57 13.27 14.55
CA LEU A 206 3.62 12.17 14.33
C LEU A 206 4.33 10.81 14.25
N LEU A 207 5.49 10.75 13.58
CA LEU A 207 6.28 9.52 13.48
C LEU A 207 6.84 9.08 14.85
N ASP A 208 7.28 10.02 15.68
CA ASP A 208 7.77 9.72 17.02
C ASP A 208 6.66 9.18 17.93
N ARG A 209 5.41 9.63 17.78
CA ARG A 209 4.25 9.02 18.46
C ARG A 209 4.10 7.53 18.08
N VAL A 210 4.05 7.24 16.77
CA VAL A 210 3.89 5.86 16.26
C VAL A 210 5.05 4.94 16.68
N LEU A 211 6.26 5.48 16.78
CA LEU A 211 7.47 4.73 17.15
C LEU A 211 7.66 4.59 18.66
N GLY A 212 7.21 5.59 19.43
CA GLY A 212 7.29 5.65 20.88
C GLY A 212 6.32 4.71 21.60
N ASP A 213 5.22 4.33 20.94
CA ASP A 213 4.33 3.27 21.44
C ASP A 213 5.10 1.95 21.54
N GLN A 214 5.09 1.34 22.72
CA GLN A 214 5.65 0.00 22.90
C GLN A 214 4.81 -1.01 22.10
N PRO A 215 5.45 -2.02 21.47
CA PRO A 215 4.69 -3.07 20.79
C PRO A 215 3.75 -3.72 21.80
N PRO A 216 2.46 -3.93 21.46
CA PRO A 216 1.59 -4.69 22.34
C PRO A 216 2.21 -6.08 22.56
N PRO A 217 2.17 -6.63 23.78
CA PRO A 217 2.64 -7.99 24.01
C PRO A 217 1.90 -8.94 23.06
N LEU A 218 2.60 -9.97 22.56
CA LEU A 218 2.04 -11.01 21.69
C LEU A 218 0.72 -11.52 22.30
N GLY A 219 -0.40 -11.21 21.65
CA GLY A 219 -1.75 -11.57 22.10
C GLY A 219 -2.61 -10.42 22.67
N GLY A 220 -2.09 -9.21 22.81
CA GLY A 220 -2.86 -8.02 23.19
C GLY A 220 -3.53 -7.37 21.98
N ALA A 221 -4.82 -7.64 21.78
CA ALA A 221 -5.64 -6.80 20.91
C ALA A 221 -5.93 -5.48 21.65
N GLU A 222 -5.32 -4.39 21.16
CA GLU A 222 -5.88 -3.02 21.06
C GLU A 222 -4.80 -1.94 21.31
N GLY A 223 -4.63 -1.06 20.31
CA GLY A 223 -4.05 0.27 20.48
C GLY A 223 -2.69 0.54 19.82
N GLY A 224 -1.78 -0.43 19.80
CA GLY A 224 -0.39 -0.20 19.33
C GLY A 224 -0.17 -0.33 17.83
N ALA A 225 0.81 0.41 17.30
CA ALA A 225 1.24 0.29 15.90
C ALA A 225 1.77 -1.12 15.58
N ASN A 226 1.16 -1.77 14.58
CA ASN A 226 1.59 -3.11 14.15
C ASN A 226 2.97 -3.06 13.44
N PRO A 227 3.64 -4.22 13.22
CA PRO A 227 4.98 -4.25 12.61
C PRO A 227 5.07 -3.51 11.28
N SER A 228 4.07 -3.66 10.40
CA SER A 228 4.03 -3.00 9.09
C SER A 228 3.89 -1.47 9.21
N GLN A 229 3.05 -0.98 10.12
CA GLN A 229 2.88 0.46 10.38
C GLN A 229 4.16 1.07 10.95
N ARG A 230 4.85 0.36 11.85
CA ARG A 230 6.14 0.80 12.39
C ARG A 230 7.22 0.81 11.31
N ALA A 231 7.25 -0.19 10.42
CA ALA A 231 8.16 -0.21 9.29
C ALA A 231 7.92 0.96 8.34
N ALA A 232 6.65 1.27 8.03
CA ALA A 232 6.28 2.43 7.23
C ALA A 232 6.70 3.75 7.90
N ALA A 233 6.49 3.89 9.21
CA ALA A 233 6.92 5.06 9.98
C ALA A 233 8.45 5.25 9.96
N LEU A 234 9.21 4.16 10.13
CA LEU A 234 10.68 4.17 10.01
C LEU A 234 11.14 4.55 8.61
N GLY A 235 10.46 4.04 7.57
CA GLY A 235 10.72 4.40 6.17
C GLY A 235 10.52 5.89 5.92
N CYS A 236 9.40 6.45 6.36
CA CYS A 236 9.12 7.89 6.25
C CYS A 236 10.17 8.72 6.99
N ARG A 237 10.54 8.33 8.22
CA ARG A 237 11.56 9.03 9.01
C ARG A 237 12.94 8.99 8.37
N ALA A 238 13.32 7.84 7.80
CA ALA A 238 14.58 7.69 7.08
C ALA A 238 14.62 8.58 5.84
N TRP A 239 13.50 8.69 5.11
CA TRP A 239 13.37 9.60 3.98
C TRP A 239 13.50 11.07 4.41
N ILE A 240 12.84 11.51 5.49
CA ILE A 240 12.98 12.89 6.01
C ILE A 240 14.44 13.18 6.38
N ARG A 241 15.09 12.26 7.13
CA ARG A 241 16.50 12.41 7.53
C ARG A 241 17.45 12.53 6.36
N LEU A 242 17.17 11.84 5.25
CA LEU A 242 17.91 11.98 4.00
C LEU A 242 17.87 13.43 3.49
N TRP A 243 16.68 14.02 3.46
CA TRP A 243 16.46 15.39 2.96
C TRP A 243 16.97 16.47 3.90
N THR A 244 17.01 16.20 5.21
CA THR A 244 17.55 17.15 6.21
C THR A 244 19.05 16.99 6.46
N GLY A 245 19.74 16.07 5.76
CA GLY A 245 21.18 15.88 5.86
C GLY A 245 21.68 14.97 7.00
N ASP A 246 20.80 14.25 7.70
CA ASP A 246 21.15 13.21 8.68
C ASP A 246 21.30 11.83 8.00
N TRP A 247 22.36 11.69 7.20
CA TRP A 247 22.61 10.49 6.39
C TRP A 247 22.84 9.23 7.24
N HIS A 248 23.46 9.38 8.42
CA HIS A 248 23.72 8.27 9.34
C HIS A 248 22.43 7.76 9.97
N GLY A 249 21.58 8.66 10.46
CA GLY A 249 20.27 8.30 10.99
C GLY A 249 19.31 7.76 9.93
N ALA A 250 19.42 8.22 8.68
CA ALA A 250 18.66 7.70 7.55
C ALA A 250 19.02 6.23 7.23
N ARG A 251 20.33 5.91 7.18
CA ARG A 251 20.81 4.54 6.91
C ARG A 251 20.36 3.57 8.01
N ALA A 252 20.51 3.96 9.28
CA ALA A 252 20.07 3.13 10.41
C ALA A 252 18.56 2.86 10.38
N GLY A 253 17.74 3.88 10.12
CA GLY A 253 16.28 3.74 10.04
C GLY A 253 15.84 2.80 8.91
N ARG A 254 16.47 2.91 7.73
CA ARG A 254 16.17 2.06 6.56
C ARG A 254 16.51 0.60 6.81
N THR A 255 17.65 0.32 7.44
CA THR A 255 18.05 -1.06 7.78
C THR A 255 17.04 -1.72 8.72
N VAL A 256 16.56 -1.01 9.75
CA VAL A 256 15.58 -1.55 10.69
C VAL A 256 14.21 -1.77 10.03
N ALA A 257 13.78 -0.85 9.14
CA ALA A 257 12.54 -1.03 8.38
C ALA A 257 12.61 -2.27 7.47
N CYS A 258 13.70 -2.43 6.71
CA CYS A 258 13.91 -3.59 5.85
C CYS A 258 14.03 -4.89 6.67
N ALA A 259 14.76 -4.91 7.78
CA ALA A 259 14.95 -6.09 8.61
C ALA A 259 13.63 -6.57 9.26
N ARG A 260 12.68 -5.67 9.53
CA ARG A 260 11.35 -6.06 10.05
C ARG A 260 10.43 -6.61 8.97
N VAL A 261 10.38 -5.97 7.80
CA VAL A 261 9.62 -6.50 6.66
C VAL A 261 10.17 -7.87 6.24
N LEU A 262 11.50 -8.03 6.25
CA LEU A 262 12.16 -9.30 6.00
C LEU A 262 12.00 -10.28 7.17
N GLY A 263 11.93 -9.82 8.42
CA GLY A 263 11.65 -10.69 9.58
C GLY A 263 10.25 -11.28 9.51
N ASP A 264 9.25 -10.50 9.11
CA ASP A 264 7.87 -10.97 8.89
C ASP A 264 7.82 -11.95 7.69
N LEU A 265 8.52 -11.65 6.58
CA LEU A 265 8.61 -12.55 5.41
C LEU A 265 9.39 -13.84 5.68
N VAL A 266 10.51 -13.76 6.42
CA VAL A 266 11.34 -14.91 6.79
C VAL A 266 10.63 -15.75 7.83
N GLN A 267 9.82 -15.16 8.71
CA GLN A 267 9.04 -15.92 9.68
C GLN A 267 7.83 -16.61 9.02
N GLU A 268 7.20 -15.97 8.02
CA GLU A 268 6.20 -16.60 7.14
C GLU A 268 6.82 -17.73 6.30
N GLU A 269 8.04 -17.56 5.75
CA GLU A 269 8.78 -18.61 5.06
C GLU A 269 9.25 -19.72 6.02
N PHE A 270 9.69 -19.41 7.25
CA PHE A 270 10.10 -20.42 8.24
C PHE A 270 8.93 -21.24 8.78
N GLU A 271 7.74 -20.63 8.89
CA GLU A 271 6.51 -21.33 9.28
C GLU A 271 5.98 -22.20 8.13
N ALA A 272 6.10 -21.74 6.88
CA ALA A 272 5.85 -22.54 5.68
C ALA A 272 6.89 -23.68 5.51
N GLU A 273 8.17 -23.43 5.77
CA GLU A 273 9.24 -24.43 5.71
C GLU A 273 9.19 -25.42 6.87
N ARG A 274 8.68 -25.05 8.06
CA ARG A 274 8.39 -26.02 9.13
C ARG A 274 7.27 -26.98 8.77
N SER A 275 6.29 -26.54 7.97
CA SER A 275 5.25 -27.41 7.40
C SER A 275 5.82 -28.38 6.34
N VAL A 276 6.87 -27.98 5.61
CA VAL A 276 7.49 -28.79 4.54
C VAL A 276 8.63 -29.68 5.07
N SER A 277 9.33 -29.24 6.12
CA SER A 277 10.45 -29.95 6.74
C SER A 277 10.02 -31.12 7.63
N ALA A 278 8.72 -31.32 7.86
CA ALA A 278 8.17 -32.58 8.35
C ALA A 278 8.19 -33.70 7.28
N ALA A 279 8.52 -33.41 6.02
CA ALA A 279 8.35 -34.33 4.89
C ALA A 279 9.61 -34.68 4.09
N ALA A 280 10.82 -34.18 4.38
CA ALA A 280 12.01 -34.61 3.62
C ALA A 280 13.33 -34.56 4.41
N LEU A 281 13.93 -35.73 4.57
CA LEU A 281 15.28 -35.98 5.08
C LEU A 281 16.32 -35.90 3.94
N LEU A 282 17.30 -34.98 4.08
CA LEU A 282 18.72 -35.05 3.65
C LEU A 282 19.09 -35.06 2.12
N PRO A 283 20.37 -34.85 1.71
CA PRO A 283 21.10 -33.56 1.70
C PRO A 283 21.95 -33.31 0.41
N HIS A 284 22.58 -32.12 0.33
CA HIS A 284 23.86 -31.74 -0.31
C HIS A 284 23.85 -30.55 -1.29
N GLU A 285 24.74 -29.60 -0.93
CA GLU A 285 25.60 -28.76 -1.76
C GLU A 285 24.98 -27.68 -2.64
N PHE A 286 25.22 -26.41 -2.27
CA PHE A 286 25.77 -25.41 -3.19
C PHE A 286 26.52 -24.33 -2.40
N ASP A 287 27.85 -24.39 -2.49
CA ASP A 287 28.79 -23.29 -2.33
C ASP A 287 28.63 -22.33 -3.53
N GLU A 288 28.42 -21.03 -3.28
CA GLU A 288 29.12 -19.90 -3.94
C GLU A 288 28.45 -18.52 -3.61
N PRO A 289 29.20 -17.40 -3.70
CA PRO A 289 28.89 -16.14 -3.02
C PRO A 289 27.96 -15.21 -3.83
N TYR A 290 26.96 -14.66 -3.14
CA TYR A 290 26.01 -13.66 -3.66
C TYR A 290 26.67 -12.33 -4.06
N PRO A 291 26.43 -11.81 -5.28
CA PRO A 291 26.70 -10.41 -5.60
C PRO A 291 25.48 -9.52 -5.32
N GLY A 292 25.68 -8.50 -4.49
CA GLY A 292 25.07 -7.17 -4.61
C GLY A 292 23.55 -7.05 -4.68
N VAL A 293 22.84 -7.17 -3.55
CA VAL A 293 21.43 -6.77 -3.44
C VAL A 293 21.34 -5.25 -3.22
N GLY A 294 21.30 -4.50 -4.33
CA GLY A 294 20.86 -3.11 -4.34
C GLY A 294 19.34 -3.05 -4.31
N VAL A 295 18.73 -2.91 -3.12
CA VAL A 295 17.27 -2.71 -3.02
C VAL A 295 16.95 -1.23 -3.31
N GLY A 296 16.69 -0.95 -4.58
CA GLY A 296 15.95 0.23 -5.01
C GLY A 296 14.55 0.21 -4.40
N PHE A 297 13.99 1.40 -4.13
CA PHE A 297 12.60 1.55 -3.77
C PHE A 297 11.73 0.78 -4.77
N ALA A 298 10.79 -0.03 -4.28
CA ALA A 298 9.76 -0.63 -5.10
C ALA A 298 8.85 0.49 -5.62
N TYR A 299 9.29 1.14 -6.69
CA TYR A 299 8.39 1.66 -7.70
C TYR A 299 7.70 0.43 -8.29
N ARG A 300 6.54 0.06 -7.75
CA ARG A 300 5.74 -1.06 -8.25
C ARG A 300 5.01 -0.58 -9.51
N GLY A 301 5.78 -0.44 -10.59
CA GLY A 301 5.35 -0.07 -11.92
C GLY A 301 6.39 -0.60 -12.91
N GLY A 302 6.34 -1.91 -13.15
CA GLY A 302 7.19 -2.56 -14.15
C GLY A 302 6.58 -2.42 -15.54
N GLN A 303 7.34 -1.75 -16.41
CA GLN A 303 7.52 -2.06 -17.84
C GLN A 303 6.25 -2.14 -18.71
N ASP A 304 5.81 -0.97 -19.20
CA ASP A 304 5.55 -0.69 -20.63
C ASP A 304 4.91 0.69 -20.77
N VAL A 305 5.70 1.75 -20.59
CA VAL A 305 5.34 3.11 -21.03
C VAL A 305 6.60 3.82 -21.52
N HIS A 306 7.20 3.30 -22.60
CA HIS A 306 7.99 4.16 -23.46
C HIS A 306 7.02 5.02 -24.27
N GLN A 307 7.15 6.34 -24.13
CA GLN A 307 6.36 7.44 -24.69
C GLN A 307 5.38 8.06 -23.67
N ASP A 308 5.63 9.33 -23.33
CA ASP A 308 4.84 10.27 -22.49
C ASP A 308 5.26 10.56 -21.04
N VAL A 309 6.44 10.11 -20.55
CA VAL A 309 7.02 10.59 -19.26
C VAL A 309 7.78 11.94 -19.41
N GLY A 310 7.66 12.62 -20.56
CA GLY A 310 8.43 13.82 -20.89
C GLY A 310 8.03 15.12 -20.17
N HIS A 311 7.00 15.15 -19.33
CA HIS A 311 6.46 16.43 -18.80
C HIS A 311 6.25 16.52 -17.28
N ILE A 312 6.65 15.51 -16.50
CA ILE A 312 6.60 15.58 -15.02
C ILE A 312 7.98 15.95 -14.42
N GLY A 313 9.07 15.70 -15.14
CA GLY A 313 10.43 16.03 -14.69
C GLY A 313 10.78 17.52 -14.69
N ASP A 314 10.11 18.34 -15.49
CA ASP A 314 10.51 19.74 -15.71
C ASP A 314 10.00 20.72 -14.64
N HIS A 315 9.03 20.32 -13.82
CA HIS A 315 8.46 21.18 -12.77
C HIS A 315 9.00 20.91 -11.36
N ILE A 316 9.77 19.84 -11.17
CA ILE A 316 10.48 19.57 -9.90
C ILE A 316 11.94 20.07 -9.97
N GLY A 317 12.50 20.23 -11.18
CA GLY A 317 13.90 20.63 -11.39
C GLY A 317 14.19 22.13 -11.57
N THR A 318 13.18 23.01 -11.63
CA THR A 318 13.38 24.43 -11.99
C THR A 318 13.31 25.42 -10.82
N ALA A 319 12.89 24.99 -9.61
CA ALA A 319 12.82 25.88 -8.45
C ALA A 319 14.19 26.12 -7.74
N HIS A 320 15.27 25.49 -8.19
CA HIS A 320 16.58 25.59 -7.55
C HIS A 320 17.53 26.64 -8.14
N ARG A 321 17.10 27.46 -9.11
CA ARG A 321 17.98 28.44 -9.78
C ARG A 321 17.82 29.90 -9.37
N ASP A 322 16.76 30.28 -8.66
CA ASP A 322 16.50 31.71 -8.38
C ASP A 322 16.31 32.02 -6.88
N HIS A 323 17.33 31.73 -6.06
CA HIS A 323 17.42 32.28 -4.70
C HIS A 323 18.73 33.09 -4.53
N PRO A 324 18.66 34.36 -4.10
CA PRO A 324 19.81 35.28 -4.17
C PRO A 324 20.69 35.16 -2.92
N LEU A 325 21.56 34.15 -2.86
CA LEU A 325 22.69 34.10 -1.92
C LEU A 325 24.00 33.59 -2.54
N CYS A 326 24.09 33.43 -3.86
CA CYS A 326 25.35 33.16 -4.53
C CYS A 326 26.12 34.46 -4.79
N LEU A 327 26.99 34.85 -3.86
CA LEU A 327 28.09 35.78 -4.17
C LEU A 327 29.13 35.06 -5.06
N PRO A 328 29.65 35.72 -6.11
CA PRO A 328 30.58 35.10 -7.05
C PRO A 328 32.03 35.21 -6.56
N GLY A 329 32.79 34.12 -6.71
CA GLY A 329 34.26 34.18 -6.76
C GLY A 329 34.99 33.50 -5.61
N ALA A 330 35.22 32.20 -5.75
CA ALA A 330 36.43 31.56 -5.25
C ALA A 330 36.74 30.34 -6.13
N SER A 331 37.63 30.54 -7.09
CA SER A 331 38.23 29.44 -7.86
C SER A 331 39.14 28.63 -6.91
N PRO A 332 39.12 27.28 -6.91
CA PRO A 332 40.03 26.50 -6.08
C PRO A 332 41.45 26.59 -6.66
N ALA A 333 42.34 27.22 -5.91
CA ALA A 333 43.78 27.23 -6.19
C ALA A 333 44.38 25.83 -5.96
N THR A 334 45.08 25.34 -6.99
CA THR A 334 46.02 24.22 -6.93
C THR A 334 47.11 24.45 -5.87
N PRO A 335 47.60 23.40 -5.18
CA PRO A 335 48.61 23.54 -4.15
C PRO A 335 50.00 23.73 -4.78
N ALA A 336 50.68 24.82 -4.41
CA ALA A 336 52.10 24.97 -4.59
C ALA A 336 52.80 24.63 -3.27
N ASP A 337 53.41 23.44 -3.24
CA ASP A 337 54.55 23.15 -2.38
C ASP A 337 55.62 24.21 -2.61
N HIS A 338 56.19 24.72 -1.53
CA HIS A 338 57.64 24.82 -1.28
C HIS A 338 57.85 25.75 -0.08
N LEU A 339 58.54 25.23 0.95
CA LEU A 339 59.85 25.75 1.35
C LEU A 339 60.46 24.78 2.38
N ARG A 340 61.47 24.03 1.93
CA ARG A 340 62.71 23.85 2.70
C ARG A 340 63.68 24.89 2.15
N GLY A 341 64.30 25.66 3.04
CA GLY A 341 65.36 26.62 2.74
C GLY A 341 65.03 28.01 3.24
#